data_AF-A0A0P6Y4Q2-F1
#
_entry.id   AF-A0A0P6Y4Q2-F1
#
_cell.length_a   1.000
_cell.length_b   1.000
_cell.length_c   1.000
_cell.angle_alpha   90.00
_cell.angle_beta   90.00
_cell.angle_gamma   90.00
#
_symmetry.space_group_name_H-M   'P 1'
#
loop_
_entity.id
_entity.type
_entity.pdbx_description
1 polymer ?
#
loop_
_entity_poly.entity_id
_entity_poly.type
_entity_poly.pdbx_seq_one_letter_code
_entity_poly.pdbx_strand_id
1 'polypeptide(L)'
;MTAQATRFIQQMSIKHGTMHHTDNQFGIGLEFVENGEYTDEQGQTQHGLFARIAVADETQRDPAYRATNIIVHEGSIFEAGGRYEVIELHKGSSNGMPGSNSSYMVFGKLAD
;
A
#
# COMPACT_ATOMS: atom_id res chain seq x y z
N MET A 1 23.61 8.90 20.97
CA MET A 1 22.45 9.50 20.28
C MET A 1 21.40 8.43 20.18
N THR A 2 20.41 8.43 21.07
CA THR A 2 19.28 7.50 21.01
C THR A 2 18.39 7.92 19.84
N ALA A 3 18.33 7.08 18.81
CA ALA A 3 17.41 7.27 17.69
C ALA A 3 16.00 7.42 18.28
N GLN A 4 15.42 8.60 18.12
CA GLN A 4 14.01 8.84 18.37
C GLN A 4 13.27 7.90 17.44
N ALA A 5 12.61 6.87 18.00
CA ALA A 5 11.77 5.98 17.21
C ALA A 5 10.74 6.86 16.51
N THR A 6 10.90 7.03 15.19
CA THR A 6 9.93 7.77 14.37
C THR A 6 8.62 7.04 14.57
N ARG A 7 7.72 7.67 15.34
CA ARG A 7 6.46 7.04 15.72
C ARG A 7 5.56 7.13 14.50
N PHE A 8 5.40 6.01 13.80
CA PHE A 8 4.46 5.90 12.71
C PHE A 8 3.06 6.23 13.20
N ILE A 9 2.47 7.30 12.66
CA ILE A 9 1.09 7.64 12.92
C ILE A 9 0.28 6.89 11.86
N GLN A 10 -0.47 5.87 12.30
CA GLN A 10 -1.47 5.24 11.46
C GLN A 10 -2.40 6.35 10.95
N GLN A 11 -2.36 6.58 9.65
CA GLN A 11 -3.25 7.54 9.03
C GLN A 11 -4.57 6.85 8.70
N MET A 12 -4.51 5.63 8.13
CA MET A 12 -5.69 5.03 7.51
C MET A 12 -5.51 3.59 7.01
N SER A 13 -6.61 2.98 6.56
CA SER A 13 -6.65 1.66 5.91
C SER A 13 -7.34 1.69 4.55
N ILE A 14 -6.80 1.02 3.54
CA ILE A 14 -7.46 0.75 2.25
C ILE A 14 -7.93 -0.70 2.25
N LYS A 15 -9.20 -0.92 1.91
CA LYS A 15 -9.78 -2.26 1.74
C LYS A 15 -9.62 -2.71 0.29
N HIS A 16 -9.57 -4.02 0.10
CA HIS A 16 -9.56 -4.62 -1.24
C HIS A 16 -10.68 -4.07 -2.13
N GLY A 17 -10.33 -3.73 -3.37
CA GLY A 17 -11.27 -3.21 -4.36
C GLY A 17 -11.78 -1.80 -4.06
N THR A 18 -11.23 -1.15 -3.03
CA THR A 18 -11.49 0.26 -2.75
C THR A 18 -10.26 1.09 -3.08
N MET A 19 -10.51 2.38 -3.29
CA MET A 19 -9.49 3.39 -3.52
C MET A 19 -9.63 4.46 -2.46
N HIS A 20 -8.50 4.93 -1.97
CA HIS A 20 -8.43 6.10 -1.12
C HIS A 20 -7.85 7.28 -1.89
N HIS A 21 -8.38 8.46 -1.61
CA HIS A 21 -7.98 9.72 -2.20
C HIS A 21 -7.19 10.52 -1.17
N THR A 22 -5.93 10.81 -1.49
CA THR A 22 -5.07 11.64 -0.64
C THR A 22 -5.39 13.12 -0.82
N ASP A 23 -4.98 13.96 0.13
CA ASP A 23 -5.14 15.42 0.05
C ASP A 23 -4.46 16.04 -1.18
N ASN A 24 -3.43 15.36 -1.71
CA ASN A 24 -2.67 15.79 -2.88
C ASN A 24 -3.19 15.17 -4.19
N GLN A 25 -4.47 14.76 -4.22
CA GLN A 25 -5.18 14.32 -5.42
C GLN A 25 -4.60 13.04 -6.05
N PHE A 26 -4.00 12.17 -5.23
CA PHE A 26 -3.62 10.83 -5.64
C PHE A 26 -4.65 9.81 -5.18
N GLY A 27 -5.01 8.89 -6.06
CA GLY A 27 -5.79 7.70 -5.77
C GLY A 27 -4.86 6.52 -5.49
N ILE A 28 -5.00 5.88 -4.32
CA ILE A 28 -4.28 4.66 -3.96
C ILE A 28 -5.32 3.54 -3.83
N GLY A 29 -5.21 2.51 -4.66
CA GLY A 29 -6.10 1.35 -4.68
C GLY A 29 -5.40 0.07 -4.23
N LEU A 30 -6.11 -0.79 -3.48
CA LEU A 30 -5.63 -2.12 -3.11
C LEU A 30 -6.25 -3.18 -4.02
N GLU A 31 -5.40 -3.84 -4.81
CA GLU A 31 -5.83 -4.89 -5.74
C GLU A 31 -5.92 -6.25 -5.04
N PHE A 32 -4.93 -6.64 -4.25
CA PHE A 32 -4.97 -7.85 -3.42
C PHE A 32 -3.88 -7.85 -2.35
N VAL A 33 -4.02 -8.77 -1.39
CA VAL A 33 -3.00 -9.14 -0.40
C VAL A 33 -2.83 -10.66 -0.45
N GLU A 34 -1.60 -11.15 -0.59
CA GLU A 34 -1.31 -12.57 -0.74
C GLU A 34 -0.05 -12.98 0.01
N ASN A 35 0.07 -14.28 0.32
CA ASN A 35 1.31 -14.88 0.80
C ASN A 35 2.13 -15.34 -0.41
N GLY A 36 3.39 -14.96 -0.50
CA GLY A 36 4.26 -15.44 -1.56
C GLY A 36 5.67 -14.93 -1.41
N GLU A 37 6.40 -15.01 -2.51
CA GLU A 37 7.73 -14.44 -2.65
C GLU A 37 7.62 -13.00 -3.17
N TYR A 38 8.37 -12.09 -2.56
CA TYR A 38 8.55 -10.73 -3.05
C TYR A 38 10.01 -10.32 -2.93
N THR A 39 10.43 -9.33 -3.72
CA THR A 39 11.79 -8.78 -3.65
C THR A 39 11.75 -7.50 -2.83
N ASP A 40 12.59 -7.42 -1.80
CA ASP A 40 12.72 -6.21 -0.98
C ASP A 40 13.58 -5.12 -1.65
N GLU A 41 13.67 -3.95 -1.01
CA GLU A 41 14.46 -2.81 -1.51
C GLU A 41 15.97 -3.10 -1.65
N GLN A 42 16.46 -4.18 -1.03
CA GLN A 42 17.86 -4.61 -1.10
C GLN A 42 18.07 -5.63 -2.23
N GLY A 43 17.02 -5.96 -2.99
CA GLY A 43 17.05 -6.94 -4.06
C GLY A 43 17.00 -8.39 -3.56
N GLN A 44 16.67 -8.63 -2.29
CA GLN A 44 16.61 -9.98 -1.73
C GLN A 44 15.19 -10.53 -1.84
N THR A 45 15.08 -11.80 -2.20
CA THR A 45 13.80 -12.53 -2.16
C THR A 45 13.43 -12.82 -0.72
N GLN A 46 12.26 -12.37 -0.32
CA GLN A 46 11.63 -12.64 0.96
C GLN A 46 10.37 -13.47 0.77
N HIS A 47 9.99 -14.23 1.80
CA HIS A 47 8.71 -14.91 1.87
C HIS A 47 7.81 -14.22 2.89
N GLY A 48 6.59 -13.89 2.51
CA GLY A 48 5.64 -13.29 3.44
C GLY A 48 4.41 -12.73 2.76
N LEU A 49 3.72 -11.84 3.48
CA LEU A 49 2.61 -11.07 2.93
C LEU A 49 3.12 -9.95 2.05
N PHE A 50 2.52 -9.82 0.88
CA PHE A 50 2.67 -8.67 0.01
C PHE A 50 1.29 -8.24 -0.50
N ALA A 51 1.20 -6.96 -0.85
CA ALA A 51 0.04 -6.37 -1.49
C ALA A 51 0.42 -5.85 -2.86
N ARG A 52 -0.54 -5.90 -3.78
CA ARG A 52 -0.47 -5.17 -5.03
C ARG A 52 -1.36 -3.95 -4.96
N ILE A 53 -0.78 -2.80 -5.28
CA ILE A 53 -1.47 -1.52 -5.26
C ILE A 53 -1.40 -0.84 -6.62
N ALA A 54 -2.38 0.01 -6.88
CA ALA A 54 -2.36 0.97 -7.96
C ALA A 54 -2.30 2.39 -7.38
N VAL A 55 -1.47 3.24 -7.96
CA VAL A 55 -1.37 4.66 -7.62
C VAL A 55 -1.67 5.47 -8.87
N ALA A 56 -2.54 6.46 -8.78
CA ALA A 56 -2.89 7.34 -9.89
C ALA A 56 -2.89 8.80 -9.44
N ASP A 57 -2.30 9.68 -10.24
CA ASP A 57 -2.58 11.12 -10.14
C ASP A 57 -3.96 11.39 -10.76
N GLU A 58 -4.92 11.82 -9.93
CA GLU A 58 -6.31 12.01 -10.36
C GLU A 58 -6.53 13.33 -11.12
N THR A 59 -5.54 14.22 -11.10
CA THR A 59 -5.54 15.44 -11.92
C THR A 59 -5.21 15.15 -13.37
N GLN A 60 -4.50 14.04 -13.61
CA GLN A 60 -4.02 13.64 -14.92
C GLN A 60 -4.94 12.58 -15.52
N ARG A 61 -5.33 12.79 -16.78
CA ARG A 61 -6.15 11.82 -17.54
C ARG A 61 -5.30 10.82 -18.32
N ASP A 62 -4.02 11.11 -18.51
CA ASP A 62 -3.11 10.25 -19.25
C ASP A 62 -2.79 8.99 -18.42
N PRO A 63 -2.99 7.78 -18.97
CA PRO A 63 -2.64 6.52 -18.32
C PRO A 63 -1.18 6.44 -17.84
N ALA A 64 -0.25 7.20 -18.42
CA ALA A 64 1.14 7.26 -17.99
C ALA A 64 1.33 7.75 -16.55
N TYR A 65 0.35 8.48 -16.00
CA TYR A 65 0.34 8.96 -14.61
C TYR A 65 -0.35 7.97 -13.65
N ARG A 66 -0.50 6.72 -14.10
CA ARG A 66 -1.03 5.61 -13.30
C ARG A 66 0.08 4.56 -13.17
N ALA A 67 0.62 4.44 -11.99
CA ALA A 67 1.47 3.33 -11.63
C ALA A 67 0.59 2.15 -11.21
N THR A 68 0.26 1.30 -12.17
CA THR A 68 -0.47 0.05 -11.92
C THR A 68 0.49 -1.06 -11.50
N ASN A 69 0.09 -1.90 -10.55
CA ASN A 69 0.84 -3.08 -10.09
C ASN A 69 2.12 -2.82 -9.26
N ILE A 70 2.13 -1.81 -8.40
CA ILE A 70 3.22 -1.66 -7.41
C ILE A 70 3.07 -2.78 -6.37
N ILE A 71 4.15 -3.51 -6.11
CA ILE A 71 4.20 -4.51 -5.04
C ILE A 71 4.75 -3.83 -3.79
N VAL A 72 4.02 -3.97 -2.69
CA VAL A 72 4.43 -3.47 -1.37
C VAL A 72 4.30 -4.58 -0.33
N HIS A 73 5.14 -4.53 0.68
CA HIS A 73 5.10 -5.38 1.87
C HIS A 73 5.13 -4.50 3.12
N GLU A 74 5.00 -5.08 4.30
CA GLU A 74 5.17 -4.32 5.54
C GLU A 74 6.59 -3.70 5.60
N GLY A 75 6.65 -2.41 5.97
CA GLY A 75 7.86 -1.59 5.95
C GLY A 75 8.20 -1.01 4.57
N SER A 76 7.49 -1.36 3.49
CA SER A 76 7.71 -0.73 2.18
C SER A 76 7.30 0.74 2.21
N ILE A 77 8.07 1.57 1.52
CA ILE A 77 7.80 2.99 1.36
C ILE A 77 7.46 3.28 -0.10
N PHE A 78 6.44 4.11 -0.34
CA PHE A 78 6.09 4.58 -1.67
C PHE A 78 5.71 6.07 -1.66
N GLU A 79 5.81 6.71 -2.82
CA GLU A 79 5.48 8.12 -3.00
C GLU A 79 4.19 8.32 -3.79
N ALA A 80 3.24 9.08 -3.24
CA ALA A 80 1.94 9.40 -3.87
C ALA A 80 1.45 10.79 -3.42
N GLY A 81 2.16 11.84 -3.85
CA GLY A 81 1.96 13.19 -3.31
C GLY A 81 2.48 13.33 -1.87
N GLY A 82 3.35 12.44 -1.43
CA GLY A 82 3.87 12.36 -0.07
C GLY A 82 4.49 10.99 0.15
N ARG A 83 5.31 10.86 1.20
CA ARG A 83 5.97 9.61 1.55
C ARG A 83 5.08 8.79 2.50
N TYR A 84 4.66 7.62 2.05
CA TYR A 84 3.83 6.69 2.82
C TYR A 84 4.62 5.42 3.12
N GLU A 85 4.44 4.88 4.32
CA GLU A 85 4.97 3.59 4.71
C GLU A 85 3.83 2.61 5.00
N VAL A 86 3.93 1.41 4.46
CA VAL A 86 3.00 0.32 4.75
C VAL A 86 3.32 -0.25 6.13
N ILE A 87 2.38 -0.08 7.05
CA ILE A 87 2.57 -0.47 8.46
C ILE A 87 2.00 -1.85 8.73
N GLU A 88 0.93 -2.23 8.02
CA GLU A 88 0.26 -3.52 8.22
C GLU A 88 -0.35 -4.02 6.92
N LEU A 89 -0.20 -5.31 6.67
CA LEU A 89 -0.93 -6.03 5.64
C LEU A 89 -1.78 -7.12 6.27
N HIS A 90 -3.07 -7.10 5.95
CA HIS A 90 -3.99 -8.14 6.38
C HIS A 90 -4.56 -8.87 5.17
N LYS A 91 -4.27 -10.18 5.11
CA LYS A 91 -4.89 -11.08 4.14
C LYS A 91 -6.23 -11.55 4.69
N GLY A 92 -7.30 -11.10 4.04
CA GLY A 92 -8.65 -11.59 4.28
C GLY A 92 -8.91 -12.95 3.65
N SER A 93 -9.96 -13.63 4.11
CA SER A 93 -10.49 -14.81 3.45
C SER A 93 -11.43 -14.39 2.31
N SER A 94 -11.24 -14.98 1.14
CA SER A 94 -12.21 -14.91 0.04
C SER A 94 -13.12 -16.13 0.14
N ASN A 95 -14.42 -15.94 0.32
CA ASN A 95 -15.42 -17.02 0.23
C ASN A 95 -15.89 -17.23 -1.22
N GLY A 96 -15.14 -16.76 -2.22
CA GLY A 96 -15.48 -16.89 -3.64
C GLY A 96 -16.62 -15.98 -4.13
N MET A 97 -17.19 -15.13 -3.26
CA MET A 97 -18.17 -14.12 -3.66
C MET A 97 -17.46 -12.81 -4.05
N PRO A 98 -17.79 -12.21 -5.22
CA PRO A 98 -17.28 -10.90 -5.59
C PRO A 98 -17.53 -9.87 -4.48
N GLY A 99 -16.47 -9.19 -4.03
CA GLY A 99 -16.54 -8.22 -2.94
C GLY A 99 -16.44 -8.79 -1.52
N SER A 100 -16.33 -10.11 -1.33
CA SER A 100 -16.17 -10.71 0.01
C SER A 100 -14.74 -10.74 0.53
N ASN A 101 -13.79 -10.11 -0.17
CA ASN A 101 -12.40 -10.11 0.24
C ASN A 101 -12.20 -9.06 1.34
N SER A 102 -11.94 -9.52 2.56
CA SER A 102 -11.70 -8.66 3.73
C SER A 102 -10.25 -8.19 3.86
N SER A 103 -9.42 -8.38 2.83
CA SER A 103 -8.04 -7.90 2.85
C SER A 103 -7.98 -6.38 2.96
N TYR A 104 -7.02 -5.89 3.73
CA TYR A 104 -6.75 -4.47 3.87
C TYR A 104 -5.26 -4.20 4.02
N MET A 105 -4.89 -2.98 3.68
CA MET A 105 -3.55 -2.43 3.87
C MET A 105 -3.67 -1.19 4.76
N VAL A 106 -2.83 -1.08 5.77
CA VAL A 106 -2.69 0.12 6.59
C VAL A 106 -1.40 0.81 6.20
N PHE A 107 -1.47 2.11 5.98
CA PHE A 107 -0.28 2.92 5.81
C PHE A 107 -0.33 4.16 6.72
N GLY A 108 0.86 4.62 7.08
CA GLY A 108 1.04 5.86 7.80
C GLY A 108 1.91 6.82 7.01
N LYS A 109 1.85 8.07 7.44
CA LYS A 109 2.79 9.10 7.01
C LYS A 109 3.88 9.19 8.07
N LEU A 110 5.13 9.25 7.65
CA LEU A 110 6.22 9.64 8.54
C LEU A 110 5.90 11.05 9.07
N ALA A 111 5.90 11.23 10.38
CA ALA A 111 5.78 12.55 10.97
C ALA A 111 7.02 13.37 10.56
N ASP A 112 6.79 14.54 9.97
CA ASP A 112 7.83 15.53 9.65
C ASP A 112 8.55 16.02 10.93
#